data_AF-A0A7S0CDP3-F1
#
_entry.id   AF-A0A7S0CDP3-F1
#
_cell.length_a   1.000
_cell.length_b   1.000
_cell.length_c   1.000
_cell.angle_alpha   90.00
_cell.angle_beta   90.00
_cell.angle_gamma   90.00
#
_symmetry.space_group_name_H-M   'P 1'
#
loop_
_entity.id
_entity.type
_entity.pdbx_description
1 polymer ?
#
loop_
_entity_poly.entity_id
_entity_poly.type
_entity_poly.pdbx_seq_one_letter_code
_entity_poly.pdbx_strand_id
1 'polypeptide(L)'
;IALEKKEEMPEMWGHGYRGFAHGEDVGAAHHFEIESDLNSYVTSSLDTLTKNQVTIVKSPFQTIEVWDCTERDDTPTYDDAVKHNLQPGDPRYNSPDVATGERMLFLDESVQVFLSSSEECHEVHVHPGMLCHPDPQNVAVIGGGDGAILREVLKHNSVKQVKVVEIDSMVIDVSKQYLPQLSNCSDFVGFEGSCFDDPRTDVVITDAVKYFTENFGREKEGVFDVIVSDALFVESPNNILSKDIYTNEEFVSAVMKSLTPDGIFVVQVGSAPGIHDPKETKGRIPMREKVMSLFEKDPGTSAVFVYETPNCGFDDSVAFMVVCKSTNCRKHWYASSDMVDLKIHDRVHPRKSGQPTIMNYDGASQYRFQYTPKAWETLYCRREPQPAECSLRGLNFDANVHEVDDGKNENASLFIKEQKNGEKGVFTNVDIKKGDYIMPTDMSLSASLSMDGTENLKKKAEVVEKADETASGIFADFFSFIENNGHDTVYADRKISLIEVGASRFIREMKSVKKSNVGSIFPREKGSTMPTYSPVHERYGRLMDVFLVATKDIASGQELLKAADIWG
;
A
#
# COMPACT_ATOMS: atom_id res chain seq x y z
N ILE A 1 -59.79 -22.97 -8.78
CA ILE A 1 -59.51 -21.54 -9.10
C ILE A 1 -59.72 -20.80 -7.78
N ALA A 2 -58.76 -20.29 -7.04
CA ALA A 2 -57.38 -19.94 -7.33
C ALA A 2 -56.49 -20.31 -6.12
N LEU A 3 -55.21 -20.59 -6.41
CA LEU A 3 -54.14 -20.69 -5.41
C LEU A 3 -53.84 -19.28 -4.91
N GLU A 4 -53.99 -19.03 -3.62
CA GLU A 4 -53.41 -17.85 -2.97
C GLU A 4 -51.89 -18.02 -2.96
N LYS A 5 -51.20 -17.28 -3.83
CA LYS A 5 -49.77 -17.00 -3.65
C LYS A 5 -49.64 -16.24 -2.33
N LYS A 6 -48.99 -16.85 -1.33
CA LYS A 6 -48.39 -16.09 -0.22
C LYS A 6 -47.36 -15.14 -0.86
N GLU A 7 -47.63 -13.84 -0.84
CA GLU A 7 -46.59 -12.84 -1.02
C GLU A 7 -45.67 -12.93 0.21
N GLU A 8 -44.42 -13.36 0.03
CA GLU A 8 -43.38 -13.20 1.04
C GLU A 8 -43.16 -11.69 1.22
N MET A 9 -43.46 -11.17 2.41
CA MET A 9 -43.11 -9.79 2.73
C MET A 9 -41.58 -9.69 2.84
N PRO A 10 -40.93 -8.70 2.22
CA PRO A 10 -39.50 -8.48 2.41
C PRO A 10 -39.21 -8.28 3.91
N GLU A 11 -38.19 -8.95 4.42
CA GLU A 11 -37.74 -8.74 5.79
C GLU A 11 -37.10 -7.35 5.90
N MET A 12 -37.79 -6.42 6.57
CA MET A 12 -37.18 -5.16 6.96
C MET A 12 -36.20 -5.45 8.11
N TRP A 13 -34.90 -5.38 7.82
CA TRP A 13 -33.88 -5.57 8.82
C TRP A 13 -33.75 -4.31 9.70
N GLY A 14 -34.10 -4.46 10.98
CA GLY A 14 -33.26 -3.90 12.04
C GLY A 14 -32.34 -5.03 12.49
N HIS A 15 -31.05 -4.77 12.64
CA HIS A 15 -30.03 -5.77 13.02
C HIS A 15 -30.49 -6.77 14.10
N GLY A 16 -30.01 -8.01 14.02
CA GLY A 16 -30.29 -9.11 14.98
C GLY A 16 -29.95 -8.85 16.46
N TYR A 17 -29.49 -7.64 16.82
CA TYR A 17 -29.29 -7.19 18.19
C TYR A 17 -29.70 -5.72 18.37
N ARG A 18 -31.00 -5.45 18.29
CA ARG A 18 -31.56 -4.29 19.00
C ARG A 18 -31.51 -4.54 20.50
N GLY A 19 -30.42 -4.08 21.13
CA GLY A 19 -30.24 -4.07 22.57
C GLY A 19 -29.95 -5.46 23.17
N PHE A 20 -28.99 -5.48 24.08
CA PHE A 20 -28.53 -6.64 24.88
C PHE A 20 -27.56 -7.59 24.18
N ALA A 21 -26.27 -7.22 24.22
CA ALA A 21 -25.25 -8.22 24.46
C ALA A 21 -25.44 -8.81 25.86
N HIS A 22 -25.45 -10.14 25.99
CA HIS A 22 -25.25 -10.81 27.26
C HIS A 22 -23.76 -11.16 27.38
N GLY A 23 -22.99 -10.42 28.20
CA GLY A 23 -21.60 -10.76 28.50
C GLY A 23 -20.74 -9.56 28.95
N GLU A 24 -19.70 -9.85 29.74
CA GLU A 24 -18.82 -8.88 30.41
C GLU A 24 -17.69 -8.28 29.53
N ASP A 25 -17.80 -8.32 28.19
CA ASP A 25 -16.76 -7.76 27.30
C ASP A 25 -17.17 -6.40 26.73
N VAL A 26 -17.10 -5.38 27.59
CA VAL A 26 -17.43 -3.97 27.27
C VAL A 26 -16.18 -3.18 26.83
N GLY A 27 -15.12 -3.86 26.39
CA GLY A 27 -13.76 -3.32 26.32
C GLY A 27 -13.18 -2.98 24.94
N ALA A 28 -13.87 -3.27 23.83
CA ALA A 28 -13.34 -3.03 22.49
C ALA A 28 -14.40 -2.34 21.60
N ALA A 29 -14.58 -1.06 21.83
CA ALA A 29 -15.46 -0.21 21.02
C ALA A 29 -14.64 0.54 19.98
N HIS A 30 -14.96 0.32 18.69
CA HIS A 30 -15.27 1.36 17.69
C HIS A 30 -15.63 0.69 16.36
N HIS A 31 -16.71 -0.09 16.37
CA HIS A 31 -17.59 -0.23 15.22
C HIS A 31 -18.96 0.23 15.71
N PHE A 32 -19.40 1.40 15.22
CA PHE A 32 -20.60 2.13 15.65
C PHE A 32 -20.61 2.47 17.16
N GLU A 33 -20.58 3.76 17.50
CA GLU A 33 -20.68 4.20 18.89
C GLU A 33 -21.95 3.65 19.56
N ILE A 34 -21.78 3.25 20.82
CA ILE A 34 -22.80 2.80 21.79
C ILE A 34 -23.78 3.96 22.16
N GLU A 35 -23.81 5.05 21.39
CA GLU A 35 -24.84 6.11 21.47
C GLU A 35 -25.58 6.39 20.14
N SER A 36 -25.41 5.57 19.09
CA SER A 36 -26.27 5.68 17.89
C SER A 36 -26.80 4.33 17.40
N ASP A 37 -28.00 3.97 17.86
CA ASP A 37 -28.87 2.99 17.22
C ASP A 37 -29.45 3.64 15.95
N LEU A 38 -28.83 3.33 14.81
CA LEU A 38 -29.15 3.72 13.44
C LEU A 38 -28.90 5.20 13.09
N ASN A 39 -28.00 5.41 12.12
CA ASN A 39 -27.61 6.69 11.53
C ASN A 39 -26.85 7.65 12.47
N SER A 40 -26.11 8.58 11.87
CA SER A 40 -25.31 9.62 12.54
C SER A 40 -26.13 10.60 13.39
N TYR A 41 -27.47 10.50 13.38
CA TYR A 41 -28.39 11.37 14.11
C TYR A 41 -29.53 10.55 14.73
N VAL A 42 -29.73 10.67 16.04
CA VAL A 42 -30.80 10.00 16.84
C VAL A 42 -32.23 10.21 16.29
N THR A 43 -32.43 11.19 15.40
CA THR A 43 -33.71 11.54 14.78
C THR A 43 -33.90 11.02 13.36
N SER A 44 -32.94 10.26 12.83
CA SER A 44 -33.03 9.70 11.48
C SER A 44 -34.20 8.71 11.35
N SER A 45 -34.79 8.62 10.15
CA SER A 45 -35.80 7.61 9.84
C SER A 45 -35.26 6.22 10.12
N LEU A 46 -36.08 5.35 10.72
CA LEU A 46 -35.77 3.93 10.95
C LEU A 46 -35.81 3.08 9.67
N ASP A 47 -36.11 3.70 8.54
CA ASP A 47 -36.31 3.03 7.26
C ASP A 47 -35.15 3.42 6.35
N THR A 48 -34.24 2.48 6.05
CA THR A 48 -33.44 2.67 4.83
C THR A 48 -33.01 1.42 4.10
N LEU A 49 -32.95 0.19 4.66
CA LEU A 49 -32.36 -0.94 3.92
C LEU A 49 -33.28 -2.16 3.88
N THR A 50 -33.77 -2.51 2.69
CA THR A 50 -34.51 -3.75 2.43
C THR A 50 -33.54 -4.85 2.05
N LYS A 51 -33.61 -6.01 2.70
CA LYS A 51 -32.79 -7.18 2.34
C LYS A 51 -33.69 -8.27 1.77
N ASN A 52 -33.39 -8.70 0.56
CA ASN A 52 -34.04 -9.86 -0.06
C ASN A 52 -33.08 -11.05 0.02
N GLN A 53 -33.48 -12.09 0.74
CA GLN A 53 -32.67 -13.29 0.91
C GLN A 53 -32.51 -14.01 -0.44
N VAL A 54 -31.27 -14.17 -0.89
CA VAL A 54 -30.96 -15.00 -2.07
C VAL A 54 -30.69 -16.44 -1.62
N THR A 55 -29.83 -16.62 -0.62
CA THR A 55 -29.58 -17.92 0.02
C THR A 55 -28.95 -17.76 1.40
N ILE A 56 -29.16 -18.76 2.25
CA ILE A 56 -28.44 -18.94 3.52
C ILE A 56 -28.03 -20.40 3.59
N VAL A 57 -26.73 -20.64 3.72
CA VAL A 57 -26.13 -21.98 3.83
C VAL A 57 -25.29 -22.03 5.09
N LYS A 58 -25.56 -23.02 5.94
CA LYS A 58 -24.75 -23.25 7.14
C LYS A 58 -23.75 -24.37 6.87
N SER A 59 -22.46 -24.04 6.88
CA SER A 59 -21.38 -25.01 6.79
C SER A 59 -20.93 -25.47 8.18
N PRO A 60 -20.04 -26.47 8.28
CA PRO A 60 -19.39 -26.81 9.55
C PRO A 60 -18.50 -25.70 10.12
N PHE A 61 -18.11 -24.71 9.31
CA PHE A 61 -17.17 -23.66 9.69
C PHE A 61 -17.87 -22.33 10.00
N GLN A 62 -18.86 -21.95 9.19
CA GLN A 62 -19.51 -20.63 9.24
C GLN A 62 -20.90 -20.64 8.58
N THR A 63 -21.63 -19.54 8.74
CA THR A 63 -22.87 -19.24 8.01
C THR A 63 -22.54 -18.39 6.80
N ILE A 64 -22.96 -18.84 5.62
CA ILE A 64 -22.74 -18.18 4.33
C ILE A 64 -24.08 -17.63 3.86
N GLU A 65 -24.16 -16.33 3.65
CA GLU A 65 -25.41 -15.67 3.28
C GLU A 65 -25.20 -14.79 2.06
N VAL A 66 -26.17 -14.84 1.13
CA VAL A 66 -26.22 -13.92 -0.01
C VAL A 66 -27.54 -13.19 0.05
N TRP A 67 -27.45 -11.86 -0.02
CA TRP A 67 -28.60 -10.96 0.06
C TRP A 67 -28.55 -9.95 -1.09
N ASP A 68 -29.71 -9.58 -1.59
CA ASP A 68 -29.87 -8.40 -2.44
C ASP A 68 -30.38 -7.26 -1.53
N CYS A 69 -29.54 -6.26 -1.30
CA CYS A 69 -29.75 -5.15 -0.38
C CYS A 69 -30.14 -3.89 -1.16
N THR A 70 -31.24 -3.23 -0.80
CA THR A 70 -31.69 -1.99 -1.45
C THR A 70 -31.86 -0.90 -0.42
N GLU A 71 -31.23 0.24 -0.65
CA GLU A 71 -31.37 1.43 0.18
C GLU A 71 -32.56 2.29 -0.24
N ARG A 72 -33.07 3.13 0.67
CA ARG A 72 -34.20 4.03 0.41
C ARG A 72 -33.91 5.03 -0.71
N ASP A 73 -32.66 5.50 -0.76
CA ASP A 73 -32.22 6.50 -1.72
C ASP A 73 -31.68 5.86 -3.01
N ASP A 74 -31.72 4.52 -3.12
CA ASP A 74 -31.36 3.83 -4.35
C ASP A 74 -32.31 4.23 -5.48
N THR A 75 -31.71 4.48 -6.64
CA THR A 75 -32.43 4.85 -7.84
C THR A 75 -32.23 3.80 -8.92
N PRO A 76 -33.25 3.55 -9.76
CA PRO A 76 -33.17 2.53 -10.80
C PRO A 76 -32.02 2.83 -11.78
N THR A 77 -31.23 1.80 -12.09
CA THR A 77 -30.20 1.86 -13.14
C THR A 77 -30.85 1.98 -14.54
N TYR A 78 -30.03 2.18 -15.57
CA TYR A 78 -30.51 2.12 -16.96
C TYR A 78 -31.17 0.76 -17.28
N ASP A 79 -30.58 -0.33 -16.80
CA ASP A 79 -31.12 -1.68 -17.04
C ASP A 79 -32.44 -1.89 -16.30
N ASP A 80 -32.57 -1.35 -15.09
CA ASP A 80 -33.85 -1.32 -14.37
C ASP A 80 -34.90 -0.51 -15.13
N ALA A 81 -34.51 0.64 -15.68
CA ALA A 81 -35.39 1.45 -16.50
C ALA A 81 -35.90 0.70 -17.74
N VAL A 82 -35.03 -0.05 -18.42
CA VAL A 82 -35.42 -0.90 -19.56
C VAL A 82 -36.33 -2.04 -19.09
N LYS A 83 -35.94 -2.76 -18.04
CA LYS A 83 -36.67 -3.90 -17.46
C LYS A 83 -38.09 -3.53 -17.01
N HIS A 84 -38.22 -2.35 -16.40
CA HIS A 84 -39.49 -1.85 -15.87
C HIS A 84 -40.22 -0.87 -16.82
N ASN A 85 -39.67 -0.69 -18.04
CA ASN A 85 -40.20 0.17 -19.10
C ASN A 85 -40.47 1.62 -18.62
N LEU A 86 -39.53 2.18 -17.86
CA LEU A 86 -39.61 3.53 -17.30
C LEU A 86 -39.42 4.58 -18.39
N GLN A 87 -40.31 5.56 -18.46
CA GLN A 87 -40.27 6.66 -19.43
C GLN A 87 -39.71 7.94 -18.79
N PRO A 88 -39.07 8.85 -19.55
CA PRO A 88 -38.61 10.13 -18.99
C PRO A 88 -39.72 10.86 -18.21
N GLY A 89 -39.44 11.19 -16.94
CA GLY A 89 -40.41 11.82 -16.03
C GLY A 89 -41.27 10.85 -15.20
N ASP A 90 -41.05 9.54 -15.32
CA ASP A 90 -41.69 8.55 -14.46
C ASP A 90 -41.29 8.75 -12.98
N PRO A 91 -42.23 8.91 -12.04
CA PRO A 91 -41.90 9.13 -10.64
C PRO A 91 -41.15 7.95 -10.01
N ARG A 92 -41.22 6.75 -10.59
CA ARG A 92 -40.51 5.55 -10.12
C ARG A 92 -38.98 5.65 -10.24
N TYR A 93 -38.45 6.60 -11.02
CA TYR A 93 -37.01 6.91 -10.99
C TYR A 93 -36.51 7.40 -9.63
N ASN A 94 -37.40 7.89 -8.77
CA ASN A 94 -37.08 8.33 -7.42
C ASN A 94 -37.59 7.34 -6.35
N SER A 95 -37.76 6.06 -6.73
CA SER A 95 -38.27 5.02 -5.85
C SER A 95 -37.36 3.78 -5.90
N PRO A 96 -36.99 3.21 -4.74
CA PRO A 96 -36.16 2.02 -4.67
C PRO A 96 -36.92 0.75 -5.07
N ASP A 97 -38.26 0.79 -5.15
CA ASP A 97 -39.12 -0.38 -5.41
C ASP A 97 -38.83 -1.06 -6.76
N VAL A 98 -38.23 -0.33 -7.71
CA VAL A 98 -37.85 -0.85 -9.03
C VAL A 98 -36.34 -0.79 -9.28
N ALA A 99 -35.55 -0.46 -8.26
CA ALA A 99 -34.10 -0.55 -8.31
C ALA A 99 -33.67 -2.02 -8.09
N THR A 100 -32.68 -2.48 -8.85
CA THR A 100 -32.02 -3.74 -8.53
C THR A 100 -31.15 -3.54 -7.30
N GLY A 101 -31.34 -4.37 -6.27
CA GLY A 101 -30.54 -4.32 -5.04
C GLY A 101 -29.10 -4.76 -5.27
N GLU A 102 -28.21 -4.21 -4.44
CA GLU A 102 -26.80 -4.58 -4.37
C GLU A 102 -26.66 -6.00 -3.83
N ARG A 103 -26.02 -6.88 -4.61
CA ARG A 103 -25.80 -8.25 -4.19
C ARG A 103 -24.58 -8.34 -3.29
N MET A 104 -24.76 -8.88 -2.09
CA MET A 104 -23.72 -8.93 -1.06
C MET A 104 -23.50 -10.35 -0.54
N LEU A 105 -22.24 -10.68 -0.24
CA LEU A 105 -21.83 -11.91 0.45
C LEU A 105 -21.54 -11.59 1.92
N PHE A 106 -22.10 -12.40 2.82
CA PHE A 106 -21.82 -12.36 4.26
C PHE A 106 -21.30 -13.70 4.74
N LEU A 107 -20.31 -13.66 5.63
CA LEU A 107 -19.79 -14.80 6.37
C LEU A 107 -19.90 -14.50 7.87
N ASP A 108 -20.67 -15.31 8.61
CA ASP A 108 -20.99 -15.10 10.02
C ASP A 108 -21.38 -13.64 10.32
N GLU A 109 -22.38 -13.15 9.57
CA GLU A 109 -22.93 -11.79 9.66
C GLU A 109 -21.98 -10.66 9.21
N SER A 110 -20.73 -10.97 8.90
CA SER A 110 -19.75 -9.99 8.42
C SER A 110 -19.81 -9.87 6.91
N VAL A 111 -20.01 -8.66 6.39
CA VAL A 111 -19.93 -8.36 4.95
C VAL A 111 -18.53 -8.73 4.46
N GLN A 112 -18.47 -9.51 3.37
CA GLN A 112 -17.21 -9.84 2.69
C GLN A 112 -17.11 -9.13 1.34
N VAL A 113 -18.21 -9.09 0.58
CA VAL A 113 -18.21 -8.58 -0.79
C VAL A 113 -19.48 -7.78 -1.04
N PHE A 114 -19.30 -6.62 -1.66
CA PHE A 114 -20.32 -5.93 -2.44
C PHE A 114 -20.01 -6.25 -3.90
N LEU A 115 -20.95 -6.81 -4.64
CA LEU A 115 -20.72 -7.25 -6.01
C LEU A 115 -20.35 -6.08 -6.93
N SER A 116 -20.96 -4.91 -6.76
CA SER A 116 -20.72 -3.72 -7.60
C SER A 116 -19.35 -3.07 -7.41
N SER A 117 -18.74 -3.16 -6.22
CA SER A 117 -17.39 -2.65 -5.93
C SER A 117 -16.33 -3.75 -5.84
N SER A 118 -16.69 -4.97 -6.25
CA SER A 118 -15.80 -6.13 -6.13
C SER A 118 -14.58 -5.99 -7.02
N GLU A 119 -14.68 -5.49 -8.25
CA GLU A 119 -13.50 -5.38 -9.12
C GLU A 119 -12.47 -4.42 -8.52
N GLU A 120 -12.90 -3.26 -8.03
CA GLU A 120 -12.09 -2.23 -7.41
C GLU A 120 -11.29 -2.79 -6.24
N CYS A 121 -11.96 -3.48 -5.30
CA CYS A 121 -11.32 -3.96 -4.09
C CYS A 121 -10.31 -5.07 -4.37
N HIS A 122 -10.67 -6.05 -5.21
CA HIS A 122 -9.80 -7.19 -5.51
C HIS A 122 -8.61 -6.79 -6.40
N GLU A 123 -8.79 -5.84 -7.33
CA GLU A 123 -7.70 -5.30 -8.14
C GLU A 123 -6.62 -4.66 -7.25
N VAL A 124 -7.02 -3.83 -6.28
CA VAL A 124 -6.05 -3.23 -5.35
C VAL A 124 -5.51 -4.21 -4.33
N HIS A 125 -6.22 -5.30 -4.02
CA HIS A 125 -5.71 -6.34 -3.12
C HIS A 125 -4.60 -7.15 -3.82
N VAL A 126 -4.70 -7.40 -5.13
CA VAL A 126 -3.78 -8.30 -5.85
C VAL A 126 -2.66 -7.57 -6.58
N HIS A 127 -2.98 -6.56 -7.38
CA HIS A 127 -2.05 -6.03 -8.37
C HIS A 127 -0.83 -5.31 -7.81
N PRO A 128 -0.91 -4.52 -6.71
CA PRO A 128 0.27 -3.91 -6.10
C PRO A 128 1.34 -4.95 -5.73
N GLY A 129 0.94 -6.06 -5.08
CA GLY A 129 1.87 -7.13 -4.71
C GLY A 129 2.38 -7.93 -5.90
N MET A 130 1.50 -8.29 -6.84
CA MET A 130 1.90 -9.04 -8.05
C MET A 130 2.90 -8.27 -8.92
N LEU A 131 2.75 -6.95 -9.03
CA LEU A 131 3.66 -6.10 -9.82
C LEU A 131 4.95 -5.73 -9.06
N CYS A 132 4.97 -5.94 -7.75
CA CYS A 132 6.18 -5.87 -6.93
C CYS A 132 7.12 -7.07 -7.12
N HIS A 133 6.59 -8.21 -7.57
CA HIS A 133 7.41 -9.33 -7.99
C HIS A 133 7.93 -9.12 -9.43
N PRO A 134 9.20 -9.48 -9.75
CA PRO A 134 9.75 -9.30 -11.07
C PRO A 134 9.11 -10.19 -12.15
N ASP A 135 8.61 -11.39 -11.83
CA ASP A 135 7.89 -12.26 -12.77
C ASP A 135 7.13 -13.37 -12.00
N PRO A 136 5.92 -13.11 -11.46
CA PRO A 136 5.25 -14.07 -10.59
C PRO A 136 4.68 -15.26 -11.40
N GLN A 137 5.06 -16.48 -11.05
CA GLN A 137 4.66 -17.70 -11.77
C GLN A 137 3.86 -18.67 -10.88
N ASN A 138 4.29 -18.86 -9.64
CA ASN A 138 3.62 -19.72 -8.67
C ASN A 138 2.98 -18.87 -7.58
N VAL A 139 1.66 -18.86 -7.52
CA VAL A 139 0.90 -18.02 -6.59
C VAL A 139 0.10 -18.89 -5.63
N ALA A 140 0.05 -18.51 -4.35
CA ALA A 140 -0.94 -19.07 -3.43
C ALA A 140 -1.98 -18.02 -3.04
N VAL A 141 -3.21 -18.47 -2.87
CA VAL A 141 -4.32 -17.69 -2.32
C VAL A 141 -4.75 -18.38 -1.04
N ILE A 142 -4.70 -17.66 0.08
CA ILE A 142 -5.20 -18.13 1.37
C ILE A 142 -6.63 -17.61 1.49
N GLY A 143 -7.60 -18.50 1.70
CA GLY A 143 -9.01 -18.17 1.50
C GLY A 143 -9.32 -18.05 0.00
N GLY A 144 -10.05 -17.00 -0.39
CA GLY A 144 -10.42 -16.75 -1.79
C GLY A 144 -11.48 -17.71 -2.32
N GLY A 145 -12.30 -18.29 -1.44
CA GLY A 145 -13.38 -19.20 -1.80
C GLY A 145 -14.41 -18.57 -2.76
N ASP A 146 -14.56 -17.25 -2.80
CA ASP A 146 -15.45 -16.58 -3.75
C ASP A 146 -14.91 -16.55 -5.20
N GLY A 147 -13.60 -16.76 -5.37
CA GLY A 147 -12.88 -16.76 -6.63
C GLY A 147 -12.46 -15.40 -7.17
N ALA A 148 -12.73 -14.30 -6.46
CA ALA A 148 -12.40 -12.96 -6.92
C ALA A 148 -10.89 -12.71 -6.96
N ILE A 149 -10.17 -13.05 -5.88
CA ILE A 149 -8.69 -12.98 -5.86
C ILE A 149 -8.07 -13.91 -6.91
N LEU A 150 -8.64 -15.12 -7.08
CA LEU A 150 -8.19 -16.05 -8.12
C LEU A 150 -8.32 -15.44 -9.53
N ARG A 151 -9.45 -14.78 -9.82
CA ARG A 151 -9.68 -14.07 -11.09
C ARG A 151 -8.61 -13.01 -11.33
N GLU A 152 -8.31 -12.19 -10.33
CA GLU A 152 -7.31 -11.12 -10.44
C GLU A 152 -5.88 -11.64 -10.58
N VAL A 153 -5.54 -12.74 -9.90
CA VAL A 153 -4.23 -13.41 -10.07
C VAL A 153 -4.09 -13.95 -11.48
N LEU A 154 -5.11 -14.63 -12.02
CA LEU A 154 -5.08 -15.22 -13.34
C LEU A 154 -5.09 -14.20 -14.48
N LYS A 155 -5.38 -12.91 -14.23
CA LYS A 155 -5.15 -11.84 -15.21
C LYS A 155 -3.67 -11.77 -15.64
N HIS A 156 -2.73 -12.18 -14.79
CA HIS A 156 -1.30 -12.17 -15.09
C HIS A 156 -0.87 -13.35 -15.97
N ASN A 157 -0.37 -13.06 -17.16
CA ASN A 157 0.07 -14.03 -18.17
C ASN A 157 1.33 -14.82 -17.79
N SER A 158 2.09 -14.35 -16.79
CA SER A 158 3.25 -15.04 -16.24
C SER A 158 2.86 -16.22 -15.33
N VAL A 159 1.63 -16.21 -14.80
CA VAL A 159 1.17 -17.20 -13.82
C VAL A 159 1.01 -18.57 -14.47
N LYS A 160 1.70 -19.56 -13.88
CA LYS A 160 1.72 -20.96 -14.31
C LYS A 160 0.97 -21.88 -13.36
N GLN A 161 0.89 -21.52 -12.08
CA GLN A 161 0.15 -22.29 -11.08
C GLN A 161 -0.43 -21.36 -10.03
N VAL A 162 -1.69 -21.57 -9.68
CA VAL A 162 -2.36 -20.93 -8.55
C VAL A 162 -2.85 -22.00 -7.59
N LYS A 163 -2.43 -21.90 -6.33
CA LYS A 163 -2.88 -22.76 -5.24
C LYS A 163 -3.90 -22.01 -4.40
N VAL A 164 -5.17 -22.39 -4.45
CA VAL A 164 -6.21 -21.82 -3.57
C VAL A 164 -6.34 -22.71 -2.35
N VAL A 165 -6.13 -22.17 -1.15
CA VAL A 165 -6.22 -22.89 0.13
C VAL A 165 -7.43 -22.35 0.88
N GLU A 166 -8.56 -23.02 0.71
CA GLU A 166 -9.85 -22.64 1.29
C GLU A 166 -10.26 -23.68 2.33
N ILE A 167 -10.71 -23.26 3.50
CA ILE A 167 -11.14 -24.20 4.55
C ILE A 167 -12.57 -24.71 4.29
N ASP A 168 -13.42 -23.88 3.70
CA ASP A 168 -14.84 -24.13 3.53
C ASP A 168 -15.24 -24.20 2.05
N SER A 169 -15.33 -25.43 1.53
CA SER A 169 -15.74 -25.66 0.14
C SER A 169 -17.16 -25.14 -0.17
N MET A 170 -18.02 -24.97 0.82
CA MET A 170 -19.37 -24.43 0.59
C MET A 170 -19.33 -22.96 0.16
N VAL A 171 -18.30 -22.20 0.55
CA VAL A 171 -18.11 -20.81 0.07
C VAL A 171 -17.90 -20.81 -1.44
N ILE A 172 -17.12 -21.75 -1.97
CA ILE A 172 -16.88 -21.91 -3.40
C ILE A 172 -18.18 -22.25 -4.14
N ASP A 173 -18.93 -23.24 -3.62
CA ASP A 173 -20.16 -23.69 -4.26
C ASP A 173 -21.22 -22.58 -4.29
N VAL A 174 -21.42 -21.88 -3.16
CA VAL A 174 -22.35 -20.75 -3.05
C VAL A 174 -21.93 -19.60 -3.95
N SER A 175 -20.66 -19.20 -3.94
CA SER A 175 -20.18 -18.09 -4.76
C SER A 175 -20.26 -18.39 -6.26
N LYS A 176 -19.90 -19.61 -6.69
CA LYS A 176 -20.10 -20.03 -8.10
C LYS A 176 -21.57 -19.96 -8.53
N GLN A 177 -22.49 -20.28 -7.64
CA GLN A 177 -23.92 -20.32 -7.97
C GLN A 177 -24.57 -18.94 -7.95
N TYR A 178 -24.26 -18.10 -6.95
CA TYR A 178 -25.00 -16.86 -6.68
C TYR A 178 -24.22 -15.58 -7.00
N LEU A 179 -22.88 -15.68 -7.11
CA LEU A 179 -21.93 -14.60 -7.42
C LEU A 179 -20.96 -15.00 -8.55
N PRO A 180 -21.44 -15.58 -9.68
CA PRO A 180 -20.56 -16.14 -10.70
C PRO A 180 -19.59 -15.12 -11.32
N GLN A 181 -19.88 -13.81 -11.23
CA GLN A 181 -19.03 -12.73 -11.72
C GLN A 181 -17.68 -12.67 -11.00
N LEU A 182 -17.63 -13.04 -9.71
CA LEU A 182 -16.40 -13.02 -8.92
C LEU A 182 -15.36 -14.00 -9.47
N SER A 183 -15.79 -15.17 -9.92
CA SER A 183 -14.92 -16.19 -10.51
C SER A 183 -15.01 -16.27 -12.04
N ASN A 184 -15.55 -15.26 -12.72
CA ASN A 184 -15.70 -15.30 -14.18
C ASN A 184 -14.39 -14.91 -14.88
N CYS A 185 -13.77 -15.87 -15.58
CA CYS A 185 -12.58 -15.64 -16.40
C CYS A 185 -12.89 -15.66 -17.91
N SER A 186 -14.14 -15.87 -18.31
CA SER A 186 -14.50 -16.17 -19.71
C SER A 186 -14.18 -15.05 -20.72
N ASP A 187 -14.06 -13.80 -20.28
CA ASP A 187 -13.70 -12.67 -21.14
C ASP A 187 -12.19 -12.54 -21.35
N PHE A 188 -11.33 -13.24 -20.60
CA PHE A 188 -9.89 -13.19 -20.84
C PHE A 188 -9.51 -14.04 -22.07
N VAL A 189 -8.61 -13.54 -22.92
CA VAL A 189 -8.13 -14.29 -24.09
C VAL A 189 -7.40 -15.55 -23.63
N GLY A 190 -7.88 -16.71 -24.09
CA GLY A 190 -7.35 -18.04 -23.73
C GLY A 190 -8.06 -18.73 -22.57
N PHE A 191 -9.10 -18.13 -22.00
CA PHE A 191 -9.88 -18.69 -20.89
C PHE A 191 -11.29 -19.08 -21.31
N GLU A 192 -11.88 -20.03 -20.59
CA GLU A 192 -13.26 -20.48 -20.75
C GLU A 192 -13.93 -20.60 -19.38
N GLY A 193 -15.11 -20.00 -19.20
CA GLY A 193 -15.92 -20.18 -17.98
C GLY A 193 -15.30 -19.60 -16.70
N SER A 194 -15.37 -20.38 -15.62
CA SER A 194 -14.92 -19.98 -14.29
C SER A 194 -13.40 -20.13 -14.14
N CYS A 195 -12.77 -19.20 -13.43
CA CYS A 195 -11.37 -19.22 -13.05
C CYS A 195 -10.97 -20.48 -12.25
N PHE A 196 -11.92 -21.07 -11.53
CA PHE A 196 -11.71 -22.33 -10.82
C PHE A 196 -11.53 -23.54 -11.74
N ASP A 197 -11.97 -23.45 -13.00
CA ASP A 197 -11.87 -24.53 -13.97
C ASP A 197 -10.60 -24.40 -14.84
N ASP A 198 -9.81 -23.35 -14.64
CA ASP A 198 -8.53 -23.15 -15.33
C ASP A 198 -7.51 -24.23 -14.91
N PRO A 199 -6.79 -24.86 -15.84
CA PRO A 199 -5.86 -25.95 -15.53
C PRO A 199 -4.65 -25.52 -14.68
N ARG A 200 -4.40 -24.21 -14.53
CA ARG A 200 -3.37 -23.68 -13.62
C ARG A 200 -3.87 -23.61 -12.18
N THR A 201 -5.17 -23.67 -11.95
CA THR A 201 -5.78 -23.56 -10.63
C THR A 201 -5.82 -24.94 -9.95
N ASP A 202 -5.35 -24.99 -8.71
CA ASP A 202 -5.43 -26.17 -7.85
C ASP A 202 -6.00 -25.75 -6.49
N VAL A 203 -7.23 -26.19 -6.21
CA VAL A 203 -7.97 -25.88 -4.98
C VAL A 203 -7.73 -26.99 -3.96
N VAL A 204 -7.24 -26.61 -2.78
CA VAL A 204 -7.01 -27.51 -1.65
C VAL A 204 -7.94 -27.12 -0.52
N ILE A 205 -8.87 -28.01 -0.20
CA ILE A 205 -9.82 -27.81 0.91
C ILE A 205 -9.15 -28.19 2.23
N THR A 206 -8.60 -27.20 2.94
CA THR A 206 -7.90 -27.39 4.21
C THR A 206 -7.75 -26.07 4.96
N ASP A 207 -7.55 -26.16 6.27
CA ASP A 207 -7.06 -25.04 7.07
C ASP A 207 -5.68 -24.56 6.56
N ALA A 208 -5.54 -23.24 6.38
CA ALA A 208 -4.33 -22.63 5.84
C ALA A 208 -3.15 -22.71 6.81
N VAL A 209 -3.37 -22.52 8.11
CA VAL A 209 -2.31 -22.63 9.13
C VAL A 209 -1.71 -24.03 9.07
N LYS A 210 -2.56 -25.05 9.03
CA LYS A 210 -2.17 -26.44 8.85
C LYS A 210 -1.44 -26.66 7.53
N TYR A 211 -1.98 -26.18 6.41
CA TYR A 211 -1.36 -26.34 5.09
C TYR A 211 0.08 -25.81 5.09
N PHE A 212 0.29 -24.57 5.55
CA PHE A 212 1.61 -23.96 5.50
C PHE A 212 2.58 -24.60 6.48
N THR A 213 2.16 -24.83 7.73
CA THR A 213 3.04 -25.39 8.78
C THR A 213 3.43 -26.86 8.53
N GLU A 214 2.55 -27.66 7.92
CA GLU A 214 2.86 -29.06 7.60
C GLU A 214 3.68 -29.21 6.31
N ASN A 215 3.58 -28.26 5.37
CA ASN A 215 4.22 -28.39 4.05
C ASN A 215 5.49 -27.56 3.87
N PHE A 216 5.71 -26.51 4.66
CA PHE A 216 6.84 -25.59 4.46
C PHE A 216 7.68 -25.40 5.73
N GLY A 217 8.99 -25.35 5.52
CA GLY A 217 9.98 -25.43 6.59
C GLY A 217 11.23 -26.13 6.08
N ARG A 218 11.89 -26.93 6.92
CA ARG A 218 13.24 -27.44 6.65
C ARG A 218 13.41 -28.20 5.33
N GLU A 219 12.39 -28.90 4.85
CA GLU A 219 12.49 -29.79 3.68
C GLU A 219 11.93 -29.17 2.40
N LYS A 220 11.15 -28.09 2.50
CA LYS A 220 10.48 -27.44 1.37
C LYS A 220 10.31 -25.95 1.66
N GLU A 221 11.02 -25.13 0.89
CA GLU A 221 11.02 -23.67 0.96
C GLU A 221 11.02 -23.10 -0.45
N GLY A 222 10.68 -21.81 -0.60
CA GLY A 222 10.84 -21.10 -1.86
C GLY A 222 10.02 -21.66 -3.02
N VAL A 223 8.72 -21.88 -2.78
CA VAL A 223 7.79 -22.42 -3.77
C VAL A 223 6.93 -21.33 -4.40
N PHE A 224 6.46 -20.37 -3.60
CA PHE A 224 5.55 -19.33 -4.07
C PHE A 224 6.27 -18.01 -4.32
N ASP A 225 6.02 -17.42 -5.48
CA ASP A 225 6.49 -16.08 -5.83
C ASP A 225 5.63 -15.02 -5.15
N VAL A 226 4.32 -15.25 -5.09
CA VAL A 226 3.37 -14.36 -4.42
C VAL A 226 2.38 -15.20 -3.61
N ILE A 227 2.05 -14.73 -2.41
CA ILE A 227 0.96 -15.28 -1.60
C ILE A 227 0.01 -14.13 -1.29
N VAL A 228 -1.27 -14.27 -1.66
CA VAL A 228 -2.32 -13.31 -1.35
C VAL A 228 -3.22 -13.91 -0.29
N SER A 229 -3.39 -13.21 0.83
CA SER A 229 -4.24 -13.64 1.94
C SER A 229 -5.56 -12.89 1.93
N ASP A 230 -6.60 -13.61 1.56
CA ASP A 230 -7.99 -13.18 1.50
C ASP A 230 -8.80 -13.87 2.61
N ALA A 231 -8.29 -13.72 3.83
CA ALA A 231 -8.93 -14.21 5.02
C ALA A 231 -9.85 -13.13 5.60
N LEU A 232 -10.81 -13.54 6.45
CA LEU A 232 -11.77 -12.64 7.09
C LEU A 232 -11.09 -11.43 7.72
N PHE A 233 -11.83 -10.31 7.79
CA PHE A 233 -11.32 -9.08 8.38
C PHE A 233 -10.82 -9.33 9.80
N VAL A 234 -9.67 -8.72 10.12
CA VAL A 234 -9.05 -8.78 11.47
C VAL A 234 -10.02 -8.30 12.56
N GLU A 235 -10.99 -7.46 12.19
CA GLU A 235 -12.01 -6.86 13.06
C GLU A 235 -13.34 -7.62 13.11
N SER A 236 -13.51 -8.71 12.34
CA SER A 236 -14.77 -9.48 12.32
C SER A 236 -15.10 -10.07 13.71
N PRO A 237 -16.33 -9.88 14.22
CA PRO A 237 -16.72 -10.24 15.59
C PRO A 237 -16.67 -11.74 15.90
N ASN A 238 -16.63 -12.60 14.87
CA ASN A 238 -16.53 -14.07 14.98
C ASN A 238 -15.29 -14.65 14.28
N ASN A 239 -14.18 -13.91 14.30
CA ASN A 239 -12.95 -14.30 13.61
C ASN A 239 -12.18 -15.49 14.25
N ILE A 240 -12.85 -16.56 14.66
CA ILE A 240 -12.17 -17.76 15.17
C ILE A 240 -11.36 -18.41 14.04
N LEU A 241 -11.87 -18.40 12.81
CA LEU A 241 -11.27 -19.08 11.67
C LEU A 241 -9.99 -18.42 11.14
N SER A 242 -9.84 -17.09 11.23
CA SER A 242 -8.63 -16.41 10.75
C SER A 242 -7.77 -15.77 11.84
N LYS A 243 -8.16 -15.86 13.12
CA LYS A 243 -7.31 -15.43 14.24
C LYS A 243 -5.92 -16.04 14.18
N ASP A 244 -5.79 -17.32 13.86
CA ASP A 244 -4.48 -17.98 13.81
C ASP A 244 -3.66 -17.57 12.58
N ILE A 245 -4.30 -17.25 11.45
CA ILE A 245 -3.65 -16.64 10.27
C ILE A 245 -2.96 -15.33 10.67
N TYR A 246 -3.56 -14.57 11.58
CA TYR A 246 -3.09 -13.27 12.02
C TYR A 246 -2.24 -13.26 13.29
N THR A 247 -2.20 -14.36 14.05
CA THR A 247 -1.57 -14.37 15.37
C THR A 247 -0.56 -15.49 15.62
N ASN A 248 -0.46 -16.46 14.72
CA ASN A 248 0.43 -17.60 14.88
C ASN A 248 1.81 -17.34 14.27
N GLU A 249 2.85 -17.30 15.13
CA GLU A 249 4.25 -17.11 14.71
C GLU A 249 4.77 -18.24 13.81
N GLU A 250 4.36 -19.49 14.07
CA GLU A 250 4.77 -20.65 13.26
C GLU A 250 4.19 -20.55 11.85
N PHE A 251 2.94 -20.09 11.74
CA PHE A 251 2.31 -19.82 10.45
C PHE A 251 3.04 -18.72 9.67
N VAL A 252 3.30 -17.57 10.29
CA VAL A 252 4.05 -16.47 9.64
C VAL A 252 5.41 -16.96 9.16
N SER A 253 6.13 -17.70 10.00
CA SER A 253 7.43 -18.27 9.61
C SER A 253 7.30 -19.27 8.45
N ALA A 254 6.26 -20.11 8.43
CA ALA A 254 6.01 -21.05 7.35
C ALA A 254 5.64 -20.34 6.04
N VAL A 255 4.81 -19.29 6.09
CA VAL A 255 4.50 -18.42 4.94
C VAL A 255 5.79 -17.80 4.40
N MET A 256 6.59 -17.15 5.25
CA MET A 256 7.86 -16.52 4.83
C MET A 256 8.88 -17.51 4.25
N LYS A 257 8.94 -18.74 4.78
CA LYS A 257 9.78 -19.82 4.22
C LYS A 257 9.25 -20.35 2.90
N SER A 258 7.92 -20.42 2.73
CA SER A 258 7.31 -20.87 1.49
C SER A 258 7.53 -19.88 0.32
N LEU A 259 7.80 -18.61 0.61
CA LEU A 259 8.13 -17.59 -0.40
C LEU A 259 9.52 -17.81 -1.03
N THR A 260 9.62 -17.60 -2.35
CA THR A 260 10.91 -17.53 -3.08
C THR A 260 11.76 -16.35 -2.58
N PRO A 261 13.06 -16.27 -2.92
CA PRO A 261 13.92 -15.18 -2.44
C PRO A 261 13.42 -13.77 -2.71
N ASP A 262 12.76 -13.53 -3.86
CA ASP A 262 12.12 -12.25 -4.19
C ASP A 262 10.60 -12.25 -3.88
N GLY A 263 10.13 -13.22 -3.11
CA GLY A 263 8.72 -13.49 -2.89
C GLY A 263 8.01 -12.40 -2.08
N ILE A 264 6.70 -12.27 -2.37
CA ILE A 264 5.83 -11.23 -1.84
C ILE A 264 4.63 -11.87 -1.12
N PHE A 265 4.30 -11.38 0.07
CA PHE A 265 3.04 -11.70 0.75
C PHE A 265 2.16 -10.44 0.79
N VAL A 266 0.88 -10.59 0.49
CA VAL A 266 -0.11 -9.52 0.51
C VAL A 266 -1.26 -9.92 1.40
N VAL A 267 -1.72 -8.99 2.24
CA VAL A 267 -2.83 -9.25 3.16
C VAL A 267 -3.60 -7.97 3.46
N GLN A 268 -4.91 -8.08 3.61
CA GLN A 268 -5.72 -7.01 4.18
C GLN A 268 -5.50 -6.91 5.70
N VAL A 269 -5.42 -5.69 6.23
CA VAL A 269 -5.17 -5.42 7.66
C VAL A 269 -6.31 -4.61 8.30
N GLY A 270 -7.51 -4.73 7.74
CA GLY A 270 -8.75 -4.12 8.23
C GLY A 270 -8.90 -2.65 7.85
N SER A 271 -9.80 -1.96 8.53
CA SER A 271 -10.11 -0.56 8.28
C SER A 271 -8.94 0.40 8.55
N ALA A 272 -8.77 1.40 7.70
CA ALA A 272 -7.71 2.40 7.77
C ALA A 272 -7.79 3.23 9.06
N PRO A 273 -6.64 3.62 9.63
CA PRO A 273 -6.64 4.36 10.88
C PRO A 273 -6.99 5.84 10.71
N GLY A 274 -7.54 6.41 11.77
CA GLY A 274 -7.74 7.85 11.93
C GLY A 274 -6.52 8.53 12.53
N ILE A 275 -6.30 9.82 12.21
CA ILE A 275 -5.19 10.61 12.78
C ILE A 275 -5.30 10.76 14.32
N HIS A 276 -6.52 10.72 14.84
CA HIS A 276 -6.83 10.84 16.26
C HIS A 276 -6.86 9.50 17.01
N ASP A 277 -6.76 8.37 16.31
CA ASP A 277 -6.80 7.05 16.94
C ASP A 277 -5.69 6.93 17.98
N PRO A 278 -5.93 6.35 19.17
CA PRO A 278 -4.87 6.19 20.17
C PRO A 278 -3.78 5.24 19.65
N LYS A 279 -2.72 4.99 20.44
CA LYS A 279 -1.71 3.99 20.04
C LYS A 279 -2.38 2.68 19.64
N GLU A 280 -1.87 2.01 18.61
CA GLU A 280 -2.57 0.93 17.93
C GLU A 280 -3.04 -0.20 18.86
N THR A 281 -2.26 -0.54 19.88
CA THR A 281 -2.62 -1.52 20.92
C THR A 281 -3.84 -1.16 21.78
N LYS A 282 -4.28 0.09 21.72
CA LYS A 282 -5.50 0.63 22.34
C LYS A 282 -6.45 1.24 21.30
N GLY A 283 -6.13 1.10 20.02
CA GLY A 283 -6.88 1.62 18.88
C GLY A 283 -8.11 0.77 18.56
N ARG A 284 -8.75 1.11 17.45
CA ARG A 284 -9.96 0.42 16.97
C ARG A 284 -9.70 -1.04 16.60
N ILE A 285 -8.48 -1.32 16.09
CA ILE A 285 -8.08 -2.65 15.61
C ILE A 285 -6.75 -3.07 16.27
N PRO A 286 -6.71 -3.41 17.58
CA PRO A 286 -5.47 -3.76 18.27
C PRO A 286 -4.71 -4.92 17.64
N MET A 287 -5.43 -5.82 16.97
CA MET A 287 -4.86 -6.99 16.32
C MET A 287 -4.03 -6.65 15.08
N ARG A 288 -4.30 -5.52 14.41
CA ARG A 288 -3.51 -5.04 13.26
C ARG A 288 -2.04 -4.86 13.62
N GLU A 289 -1.75 -4.17 14.73
CA GLU A 289 -0.35 -4.01 15.18
C GLU A 289 0.33 -5.34 15.45
N LYS A 290 -0.43 -6.31 15.98
CA LYS A 290 0.11 -7.64 16.26
C LYS A 290 0.51 -8.33 14.96
N VAL A 291 -0.37 -8.34 13.94
CA VAL A 291 -0.07 -8.89 12.61
C VAL A 291 1.17 -8.23 12.01
N MET A 292 1.17 -6.89 11.96
CA MET A 292 2.29 -6.14 11.39
C MET A 292 3.60 -6.43 12.14
N SER A 293 3.56 -6.47 13.47
CA SER A 293 4.72 -6.78 14.31
C SER A 293 5.24 -8.20 14.12
N LEU A 294 4.37 -9.18 13.84
CA LEU A 294 4.78 -10.56 13.59
C LEU A 294 5.59 -10.67 12.30
N PHE A 295 5.09 -10.08 11.21
CA PHE A 295 5.82 -10.03 9.94
C PHE A 295 7.08 -9.18 10.04
N GLU A 296 7.03 -8.03 10.72
CA GLU A 296 8.20 -7.15 10.91
C GLU A 296 9.34 -7.83 11.67
N LYS A 297 9.03 -8.74 12.61
CA LYS A 297 10.02 -9.47 13.43
C LYS A 297 10.57 -10.74 12.77
N ASP A 298 9.88 -11.29 11.77
CA ASP A 298 10.37 -12.49 11.10
C ASP A 298 11.69 -12.18 10.35
N PRO A 299 12.76 -12.97 10.55
CA PRO A 299 14.06 -12.68 9.95
C PRO A 299 14.09 -12.80 8.43
N GLY A 300 13.08 -13.41 7.81
CA GLY A 300 12.91 -13.46 6.36
C GLY A 300 12.32 -12.17 5.77
N THR A 301 11.81 -11.25 6.58
CA THR A 301 11.15 -10.03 6.11
C THR A 301 12.17 -8.91 5.92
N SER A 302 12.26 -8.41 4.68
CA SER A 302 13.19 -7.34 4.30
C SER A 302 12.52 -5.96 4.18
N ALA A 303 11.24 -5.91 3.79
CA ALA A 303 10.49 -4.66 3.66
C ALA A 303 8.99 -4.91 3.85
N VAL A 304 8.29 -3.92 4.38
CA VAL A 304 6.83 -3.91 4.55
C VAL A 304 6.28 -2.56 4.11
N PHE A 305 5.25 -2.60 3.27
CA PHE A 305 4.51 -1.42 2.83
C PHE A 305 3.05 -1.54 3.25
N VAL A 306 2.44 -0.39 3.52
CA VAL A 306 1.01 -0.30 3.82
C VAL A 306 0.39 0.71 2.87
N TYR A 307 -0.80 0.39 2.40
CA TYR A 307 -1.61 1.27 1.56
C TYR A 307 -3.08 1.07 1.87
N GLU A 308 -3.93 1.99 1.42
CA GLU A 308 -5.37 1.93 1.68
C GLU A 308 -6.16 2.43 0.46
N THR A 309 -7.40 1.95 0.34
CA THR A 309 -8.37 2.45 -0.65
C THR A 309 -9.72 2.69 0.00
N PRO A 310 -10.41 3.79 -0.33
CA PRO A 310 -11.82 3.99 0.03
C PRO A 310 -12.77 3.23 -0.92
N ASN A 311 -12.28 2.70 -2.04
CA ASN A 311 -13.13 2.23 -3.14
C ASN A 311 -13.54 0.76 -3.03
N CYS A 312 -13.50 0.15 -1.84
CA CYS A 312 -13.92 -1.24 -1.65
C CYS A 312 -15.44 -1.40 -1.42
N GLY A 313 -16.19 -0.30 -1.29
CA GLY A 313 -17.63 -0.32 -1.00
C GLY A 313 -17.99 -0.42 0.48
N PHE A 314 -17.00 -0.59 1.36
CA PHE A 314 -17.16 -0.48 2.81
C PHE A 314 -17.22 1.00 3.24
N ASP A 315 -17.83 1.25 4.41
CA ASP A 315 -17.95 2.61 4.98
C ASP A 315 -16.59 3.24 5.31
N ASP A 316 -15.62 2.42 5.67
CA ASP A 316 -14.24 2.82 5.96
C ASP A 316 -13.30 2.41 4.82
N SER A 317 -12.21 3.16 4.65
CA SER A 317 -11.15 2.75 3.72
C SER A 317 -10.51 1.44 4.19
N VAL A 318 -10.33 0.48 3.28
CA VAL A 318 -9.69 -0.79 3.59
C VAL A 318 -8.18 -0.63 3.44
N ALA A 319 -7.43 -1.11 4.43
CA ALA A 319 -5.97 -1.09 4.43
C ALA A 319 -5.39 -2.46 4.10
N PHE A 320 -4.27 -2.44 3.38
CA PHE A 320 -3.54 -3.60 2.92
C PHE A 320 -2.06 -3.47 3.30
N MET A 321 -1.41 -4.62 3.44
CA MET A 321 0.00 -4.73 3.74
C MET A 321 0.69 -5.62 2.70
N VAL A 322 1.80 -5.13 2.14
CA VAL A 322 2.71 -5.90 1.29
C VAL A 322 3.97 -6.19 2.09
N VAL A 323 4.34 -7.47 2.19
CA VAL A 323 5.55 -7.94 2.87
C VAL A 323 6.49 -8.56 1.83
N CYS A 324 7.74 -8.12 1.83
CA CYS A 324 8.76 -8.60 0.90
C CYS A 324 9.85 -9.39 1.61
N LYS A 325 10.25 -10.51 1.00
CA LYS A 325 11.42 -11.27 1.46
C LYS A 325 12.77 -10.64 1.09
N SER A 326 12.77 -9.79 0.05
CA SER A 326 13.96 -9.10 -0.48
C SER A 326 13.71 -7.60 -0.62
N THR A 327 14.75 -6.79 -0.39
CA THR A 327 14.69 -5.33 -0.61
C THR A 327 14.51 -4.97 -2.08
N ASN A 328 14.79 -5.90 -3.02
CA ASN A 328 14.56 -5.70 -4.45
C ASN A 328 13.11 -5.29 -4.78
N CYS A 329 12.14 -5.70 -3.96
CA CYS A 329 10.74 -5.32 -4.18
C CYS A 329 10.54 -3.80 -4.15
N ARG A 330 11.37 -3.04 -3.42
CA ARG A 330 11.32 -1.56 -3.35
C ARG A 330 11.45 -0.94 -4.73
N LYS A 331 12.33 -1.48 -5.58
CA LYS A 331 12.49 -1.02 -6.98
C LYS A 331 11.16 -1.04 -7.73
N HIS A 332 10.35 -2.06 -7.48
CA HIS A 332 9.09 -2.28 -8.16
C HIS A 332 7.92 -1.54 -7.51
N TRP A 333 7.88 -1.49 -6.17
CA TRP A 333 6.88 -0.73 -5.41
C TRP A 333 6.93 0.76 -5.74
N TYR A 334 8.14 1.31 -5.90
CA TYR A 334 8.38 2.72 -6.24
C TYR A 334 8.63 2.98 -7.72
N ALA A 335 8.23 2.06 -8.60
CA ALA A 335 8.28 2.31 -10.04
C ALA A 335 7.46 3.56 -10.39
N SER A 336 7.89 4.28 -11.43
CA SER A 336 7.12 5.40 -11.96
C SER A 336 5.82 4.91 -12.60
N SER A 337 4.82 5.80 -12.69
CA SER A 337 3.50 5.46 -13.24
C SER A 337 3.60 4.77 -14.60
N ASP A 338 4.39 5.33 -15.50
CA ASP A 338 4.61 4.80 -16.86
C ASP A 338 5.23 3.41 -16.87
N MET A 339 6.14 3.11 -15.94
CA MET A 339 6.73 1.78 -15.81
C MET A 339 5.73 0.76 -15.26
N VAL A 340 4.83 1.17 -14.37
CA VAL A 340 3.75 0.32 -13.86
C VAL A 340 2.74 0.03 -14.98
N ASP A 341 2.33 1.04 -15.74
CA ASP A 341 1.41 0.91 -16.86
C ASP A 341 1.99 0.01 -17.97
N LEU A 342 3.29 0.13 -18.26
CA LEU A 342 3.98 -0.75 -19.20
C LEU A 342 4.01 -2.20 -18.69
N LYS A 343 4.27 -2.42 -17.40
CA LYS A 343 4.20 -3.77 -16.83
C LYS A 343 2.80 -4.36 -16.89
N ILE A 344 1.76 -3.56 -16.62
CA ILE A 344 0.37 -4.01 -16.74
C ILE A 344 0.10 -4.43 -18.18
N HIS A 345 0.45 -3.59 -19.16
CA HIS A 345 0.31 -3.90 -20.58
C HIS A 345 1.02 -5.22 -20.97
N ASP A 346 2.25 -5.43 -20.49
CA ASP A 346 3.06 -6.58 -20.89
C ASP A 346 2.65 -7.88 -20.16
N ARG A 347 2.14 -7.78 -18.93
CA ARG A 347 1.87 -8.94 -18.06
C ARG A 347 0.42 -9.33 -17.98
N VAL A 348 -0.52 -8.51 -18.45
CA VAL A 348 -1.94 -8.81 -18.29
C VAL A 348 -2.52 -9.35 -19.60
N HIS A 349 -3.30 -10.42 -19.50
CA HIS A 349 -4.04 -10.95 -20.65
C HIS A 349 -5.02 -9.89 -21.20
N PRO A 350 -5.15 -9.72 -22.52
CA PRO A 350 -6.21 -8.88 -23.07
C PRO A 350 -7.59 -9.52 -22.87
N ARG A 351 -8.65 -8.71 -22.86
CA ARG A 351 -10.04 -9.20 -22.91
C ARG A 351 -10.51 -9.44 -24.35
N LYS A 352 -11.38 -10.43 -24.57
CA LYS A 352 -12.04 -10.74 -25.84
C LYS A 352 -12.99 -9.61 -26.25
N SER A 353 -13.62 -8.96 -25.26
CA SER A 353 -14.45 -7.76 -25.43
C SER A 353 -13.69 -6.52 -25.93
N GLY A 354 -12.35 -6.51 -25.81
CA GLY A 354 -11.51 -5.34 -26.10
C GLY A 354 -11.51 -4.28 -24.99
N GLN A 355 -12.21 -4.51 -23.88
CA GLN A 355 -12.16 -3.64 -22.71
C GLN A 355 -10.82 -3.79 -21.95
N PRO A 356 -10.40 -2.77 -21.18
CA PRO A 356 -9.27 -2.89 -20.27
C PRO A 356 -9.44 -4.09 -19.31
N THR A 357 -8.36 -4.82 -19.05
CA THR A 357 -8.42 -5.99 -18.17
C THR A 357 -8.35 -5.62 -16.70
N ILE A 358 -7.53 -4.62 -16.39
CA ILE A 358 -7.50 -3.92 -15.10
C ILE A 358 -8.19 -2.58 -15.31
N MET A 359 -9.19 -2.25 -14.48
CA MET A 359 -10.06 -1.08 -14.64
C MET A 359 -9.81 0.01 -13.60
N ASN A 360 -9.42 -0.39 -12.39
CA ASN A 360 -9.41 0.44 -11.18
C ASN A 360 -8.01 0.59 -10.57
N TYR A 361 -7.01 -0.06 -11.16
CA TYR A 361 -5.61 0.05 -10.77
C TYR A 361 -4.71 0.36 -11.97
N ASP A 362 -3.89 1.40 -11.84
CA ASP A 362 -2.91 1.84 -12.82
C ASP A 362 -1.65 2.39 -12.12
N GLY A 363 -0.71 2.92 -12.91
CA GLY A 363 0.49 3.55 -12.37
C GLY A 363 0.22 4.77 -11.49
N ALA A 364 -0.89 5.50 -11.71
CA ALA A 364 -1.26 6.65 -10.88
C ALA A 364 -1.81 6.19 -9.52
N SER A 365 -2.59 5.12 -9.49
CA SER A 365 -3.02 4.43 -8.27
C SER A 365 -1.81 3.92 -7.50
N GLN A 366 -0.88 3.20 -8.15
CA GLN A 366 0.36 2.73 -7.50
C GLN A 366 1.19 3.89 -6.93
N TYR A 367 1.33 4.99 -7.68
CA TYR A 367 2.04 6.17 -7.20
C TYR A 367 1.44 6.74 -5.91
N ARG A 368 0.11 6.71 -5.74
CA ARG A 368 -0.53 7.13 -4.49
C ARG A 368 -0.22 6.17 -3.35
N PHE A 369 -0.23 4.86 -3.61
CA PHE A 369 0.06 3.83 -2.61
C PHE A 369 1.50 3.87 -2.07
N GLN A 370 2.44 4.47 -2.82
CA GLN A 370 3.81 4.69 -2.35
C GLN A 370 3.91 5.63 -1.14
N TYR A 371 2.86 6.41 -0.84
CA TYR A 371 2.87 7.41 0.22
C TYR A 371 1.77 7.12 1.26
N THR A 372 2.16 6.47 2.35
CA THR A 372 1.25 6.22 3.48
C THR A 372 0.65 7.52 4.01
N PRO A 373 -0.66 7.56 4.29
CA PRO A 373 -1.32 8.71 4.91
C PRO A 373 -0.73 9.10 6.28
N LYS A 374 -0.95 10.35 6.70
CA LYS A 374 -0.40 10.90 7.96
C LYS A 374 -0.89 10.13 9.20
N ALA A 375 -2.06 9.49 9.13
CA ALA A 375 -2.59 8.68 10.22
C ALA A 375 -1.67 7.50 10.57
N TRP A 376 -1.20 6.75 9.58
CA TRP A 376 -0.24 5.66 9.75
C TRP A 376 1.06 6.11 10.40
N GLU A 377 1.61 7.22 9.91
CA GLU A 377 2.80 7.84 10.50
C GLU A 377 2.54 8.22 11.96
N THR A 378 1.37 8.77 12.26
CA THR A 378 0.96 9.21 13.60
C THR A 378 0.89 8.03 14.57
N LEU A 379 0.30 6.92 14.16
CA LEU A 379 0.22 5.69 14.95
C LEU A 379 1.57 5.01 15.13
N TYR A 380 2.36 4.92 14.06
CA TYR A 380 3.68 4.31 14.09
C TYR A 380 4.56 4.92 15.20
N CYS A 381 4.56 6.24 15.37
CA CYS A 381 5.32 6.83 16.47
C CYS A 381 4.59 7.03 17.78
N ARG A 382 3.39 6.47 17.91
CA ARG A 382 2.78 6.19 19.20
C ARG A 382 3.21 4.79 19.73
N ARG A 383 4.00 4.02 18.98
CA ARG A 383 4.64 2.78 19.45
C ARG A 383 5.54 3.05 20.66
N GLU A 384 5.73 2.03 21.48
CA GLU A 384 6.56 2.06 22.70
C GLU A 384 7.59 0.93 22.65
N PRO A 385 8.90 1.22 22.69
CA PRO A 385 9.49 2.57 22.66
C PRO A 385 9.20 3.30 21.34
N GLN A 386 9.17 4.63 21.39
CA GLN A 386 8.96 5.44 20.18
C GLN A 386 10.13 5.19 19.20
N PRO A 387 9.86 4.85 17.93
CA PRO A 387 10.89 4.69 16.91
C PRO A 387 11.72 5.97 16.77
N ALA A 388 13.03 5.84 16.54
CA ALA A 388 13.96 6.96 16.64
C ALA A 388 13.68 8.05 15.58
N GLU A 389 13.33 7.64 14.36
CA GLU A 389 13.01 8.51 13.24
C GLU A 389 11.81 9.42 13.51
N CYS A 390 10.97 9.09 14.49
CA CYS A 390 9.78 9.84 14.83
C CYS A 390 10.04 11.15 15.57
N SER A 391 11.21 11.26 16.19
CA SER A 391 11.66 12.54 16.74
C SER A 391 11.87 13.60 15.66
N LEU A 392 11.90 13.19 14.39
CA LEU A 392 12.19 14.00 13.21
C LEU A 392 10.95 14.21 12.33
N ARG A 393 9.75 14.06 12.90
CA ARG A 393 8.47 14.28 12.21
C ARG A 393 8.34 15.73 11.74
N GLY A 394 8.67 15.96 10.47
CA GLY A 394 8.52 17.26 9.81
C GLY A 394 9.65 18.25 10.13
N LEU A 395 9.69 19.33 9.36
CA LEU A 395 10.62 20.43 9.60
C LEU A 395 10.23 21.13 10.91
N ASN A 396 11.19 21.34 11.80
CA ASN A 396 11.07 22.21 12.96
C ASN A 396 10.96 23.66 12.47
N PHE A 397 9.74 24.14 12.24
CA PHE A 397 9.52 25.51 11.75
C PHE A 397 10.01 26.61 12.71
N ASP A 398 10.34 26.27 13.96
CA ASP A 398 10.97 27.18 14.92
C ASP A 398 12.50 27.24 14.79
N ALA A 399 13.12 26.30 14.04
CA ALA A 399 14.56 26.33 13.78
C ALA A 399 14.91 27.44 12.79
N ASN A 400 16.03 28.12 13.01
CA ASN A 400 16.46 29.16 12.09
C ASN A 400 16.96 28.54 10.79
N VAL A 401 16.72 29.26 9.69
CA VAL A 401 17.22 28.92 8.37
C VAL A 401 18.39 29.83 8.04
N HIS A 402 19.54 29.23 7.72
CA HIS A 402 20.75 29.97 7.33
C HIS A 402 21.05 29.77 5.85
N GLU A 403 21.06 30.86 5.07
CA GLU A 403 21.21 30.84 3.61
C GLU A 403 22.61 31.26 3.17
N VAL A 404 23.10 30.65 2.08
CA VAL A 404 24.36 31.04 1.42
C VAL A 404 24.05 32.08 0.36
N ASP A 405 24.75 33.19 0.41
CA ASP A 405 24.69 34.23 -0.62
C ASP A 405 25.95 34.19 -1.51
N ASP A 406 25.77 34.47 -2.81
CA ASP A 406 26.83 34.47 -3.82
C ASP A 406 27.73 35.72 -3.78
N GLY A 407 27.56 36.58 -2.76
CA GLY A 407 28.39 37.74 -2.49
C GLY A 407 27.72 39.09 -2.77
N LYS A 408 26.39 39.14 -2.90
CA LYS A 408 25.60 40.34 -3.15
C LYS A 408 24.86 40.85 -1.91
N ASN A 409 24.74 40.06 -0.84
CA ASN A 409 24.08 40.45 0.39
C ASN A 409 25.03 40.40 1.59
N GLU A 410 25.35 41.57 2.15
CA GLU A 410 26.19 41.68 3.36
C GLU A 410 25.52 41.12 4.63
N ASN A 411 24.20 40.88 4.60
CA ASN A 411 23.44 40.32 5.72
C ASN A 411 23.28 38.80 5.65
N ALA A 412 23.94 38.12 4.70
CA ALA A 412 23.86 36.67 4.59
C ALA A 412 24.51 36.00 5.80
N SER A 413 23.82 34.99 6.35
CA SER A 413 24.36 34.19 7.45
C SER A 413 25.49 33.28 7.01
N LEU A 414 25.53 32.87 5.73
CA LEU A 414 26.61 32.07 5.15
C LEU A 414 27.19 32.73 3.89
N PHE A 415 28.50 32.58 3.68
CA PHE A 415 29.21 33.13 2.51
C PHE A 415 30.32 32.19 2.02
N ILE A 416 30.63 32.29 0.72
CA ILE A 416 31.70 31.50 0.09
C ILE A 416 33.00 32.30 0.13
N LYS A 417 34.09 31.66 0.55
CA LYS A 417 35.43 32.25 0.60
C LYS A 417 36.47 31.32 -0.03
N GLU A 418 37.34 31.87 -0.85
CA GLU A 418 38.51 31.17 -1.37
C GLU A 418 39.62 31.11 -0.31
N GLN A 419 40.13 29.90 -0.09
CA GLN A 419 41.20 29.61 0.85
C GLN A 419 42.58 29.78 0.20
N LYS A 420 43.62 29.80 1.01
CA LYS A 420 45.01 30.00 0.54
C LYS A 420 45.51 28.92 -0.45
N ASN A 421 44.87 27.76 -0.47
CA ASN A 421 45.15 26.65 -1.39
C ASN A 421 44.36 26.72 -2.71
N GLY A 422 43.52 27.75 -2.90
CA GLY A 422 42.64 27.90 -4.08
C GLY A 422 41.31 27.16 -3.98
N GLU A 423 41.05 26.42 -2.89
CA GLU A 423 39.76 25.78 -2.65
C GLU A 423 38.73 26.79 -2.14
N LYS A 424 37.46 26.62 -2.50
CA LYS A 424 36.34 27.42 -1.96
C LYS A 424 35.72 26.68 -0.77
N GLY A 425 35.43 27.41 0.31
CA GLY A 425 34.71 26.89 1.47
C GLY A 425 33.56 27.81 1.87
N VAL A 426 32.57 27.26 2.57
CA VAL A 426 31.43 28.01 3.12
C VAL A 426 31.71 28.35 4.58
N PHE A 427 31.54 29.62 4.96
CA PHE A 427 31.76 30.14 6.30
C PHE A 427 30.50 30.84 6.82
N THR A 428 30.35 30.91 8.14
CA THR A 428 29.23 31.61 8.78
C THR A 428 29.60 33.03 9.24
N ASN A 429 28.68 33.99 9.13
CA ASN A 429 28.76 35.33 9.71
C ASN A 429 28.07 35.43 11.08
N VAL A 430 27.27 34.43 11.45
CA VAL A 430 26.47 34.40 12.68
C VAL A 430 26.76 33.14 13.49
N ASP A 431 26.35 33.12 14.76
CA ASP A 431 26.33 31.89 15.54
C ASP A 431 25.15 31.02 15.09
N ILE A 432 25.42 29.79 14.69
CA ILE A 432 24.42 28.80 14.27
C ILE A 432 24.26 27.79 15.40
N LYS A 433 23.03 27.59 15.87
CA LYS A 433 22.77 26.63 16.95
C LYS A 433 22.65 25.21 16.40
N LYS A 434 23.02 24.23 17.22
CA LYS A 434 22.72 22.82 16.93
C LYS A 434 21.23 22.64 16.60
N GLY A 435 20.94 22.01 15.48
CA GLY A 435 19.58 21.76 14.98
C GLY A 435 19.02 22.85 14.06
N ASP A 436 19.71 23.99 13.91
CA ASP A 436 19.34 24.98 12.88
C ASP A 436 19.55 24.40 11.47
N TYR A 437 18.73 24.84 10.54
CA TYR A 437 18.76 24.42 9.14
C TYR A 437 19.81 25.19 8.36
N ILE A 438 20.56 24.43 7.56
CA ILE A 438 21.58 24.98 6.67
C ILE A 438 21.04 24.87 5.24
N MET A 439 20.68 26.02 4.68
CA MET A 439 20.49 26.31 3.25
C MET A 439 19.37 25.58 2.46
N PRO A 440 18.08 25.69 2.83
CA PRO A 440 16.98 25.03 2.11
C PRO A 440 16.65 25.63 0.73
N THR A 441 16.92 26.91 0.48
CA THR A 441 16.50 27.63 -0.73
C THR A 441 17.29 27.24 -1.97
N ASP A 442 18.61 27.02 -1.88
CA ASP A 442 19.44 26.59 -3.02
C ASP A 442 19.64 25.06 -3.08
N MET A 443 19.42 24.33 -1.98
CA MET A 443 19.24 22.88 -2.04
C MET A 443 17.91 22.48 -2.71
N SER A 444 16.99 23.44 -2.94
CA SER A 444 15.83 23.24 -3.82
C SER A 444 16.21 23.07 -5.30
N LEU A 445 17.45 23.36 -5.67
CA LEU A 445 18.04 22.91 -6.91
C LEU A 445 18.82 21.63 -6.62
N SER A 446 18.12 20.50 -6.65
CA SER A 446 18.71 19.19 -6.83
C SER A 446 18.16 18.62 -8.13
N ALA A 447 19.03 18.04 -8.95
CA ALA A 447 18.59 17.29 -10.12
C ALA A 447 18.46 15.82 -9.71
N SER A 448 17.28 15.23 -9.89
CA SER A 448 17.10 13.79 -9.75
C SER A 448 17.32 13.14 -11.11
N LEU A 449 18.19 12.14 -11.14
CA LEU A 449 18.47 11.35 -12.32
C LEU A 449 18.23 9.87 -11.99
N SER A 450 17.27 9.24 -12.66
CA SER A 450 17.12 7.78 -12.55
C SER A 450 18.25 7.10 -13.32
N MET A 451 18.76 5.96 -12.84
CA MET A 451 19.80 5.20 -13.54
C MET A 451 19.38 4.83 -14.96
N ASP A 452 18.11 4.47 -15.18
CA ASP A 452 17.59 4.17 -16.52
C ASP A 452 17.63 5.42 -17.42
N GLY A 453 17.30 6.59 -16.85
CA GLY A 453 17.47 7.89 -17.49
C GLY A 453 18.93 8.16 -17.85
N THR A 454 19.86 7.90 -16.92
CA THR A 454 21.30 8.06 -17.10
C THR A 454 21.83 7.12 -18.20
N GLU A 455 21.44 5.84 -18.19
CA GLU A 455 21.85 4.87 -19.21
C GLU A 455 21.30 5.23 -20.58
N ASN A 456 20.04 5.66 -20.65
CA ASN A 456 19.45 6.13 -21.90
C ASN A 456 20.14 7.40 -22.40
N LEU A 457 20.53 8.30 -21.50
CA LEU A 457 21.32 9.49 -21.84
C LEU A 457 22.70 9.08 -22.36
N LYS A 458 23.39 8.12 -21.73
CA LYS A 458 24.68 7.57 -22.19
C LYS A 458 24.56 6.97 -23.59
N LYS A 459 23.55 6.13 -23.84
CA LYS A 459 23.28 5.56 -25.17
C LYS A 459 23.03 6.63 -26.23
N LYS A 460 22.28 7.69 -25.89
CA LYS A 460 22.04 8.81 -26.80
C LYS A 460 23.30 9.63 -27.02
N ALA A 461 24.10 9.87 -25.99
CA ALA A 461 25.38 10.55 -26.08
C ALA A 461 26.30 9.84 -27.08
N GLU A 462 26.45 8.52 -26.98
CA GLU A 462 27.26 7.73 -27.93
C GLU A 462 26.83 7.91 -29.40
N VAL A 463 25.54 8.10 -29.66
CA VAL A 463 25.02 8.34 -31.02
C VAL A 463 25.34 9.77 -31.48
N VAL A 464 25.18 10.76 -30.59
CA VAL A 464 25.45 12.17 -30.89
C VAL A 464 26.95 12.42 -31.06
N GLU A 465 27.80 11.82 -30.24
CA GLU A 465 29.25 11.92 -30.33
C GLU A 465 29.81 11.36 -31.63
N LYS A 466 29.18 10.32 -32.19
CA LYS A 466 29.51 9.80 -33.52
C LYS A 466 29.12 10.76 -34.66
N ALA A 467 28.20 11.69 -34.40
CA ALA A 467 27.71 12.66 -35.38
C ALA A 467 28.39 14.04 -35.23
N ASP A 468 28.86 14.39 -34.03
CA ASP A 468 29.55 15.65 -33.71
C ASP A 468 30.59 15.43 -32.60
N GLU A 469 31.88 15.51 -32.98
CA GLU A 469 33.01 15.34 -32.04
C GLU A 469 33.05 16.40 -30.94
N THR A 470 32.47 17.60 -31.16
CA THR A 470 32.43 18.66 -30.14
C THR A 470 31.43 18.38 -29.03
N ALA A 471 30.41 17.55 -29.30
CA ALA A 471 29.44 17.12 -28.30
C ALA A 471 30.04 16.13 -27.28
N SER A 472 31.15 15.46 -27.61
CA SER A 472 31.75 14.46 -26.73
C SER A 472 32.34 15.03 -25.45
N GLY A 473 32.94 16.22 -25.52
CA GLY A 473 33.40 16.92 -24.32
C GLY A 473 32.26 17.25 -23.35
N ILE A 474 31.11 17.67 -23.89
CA ILE A 474 29.97 18.12 -23.08
C ILE A 474 29.35 16.96 -22.30
N PHE A 475 29.12 15.80 -22.93
CA PHE A 475 28.57 14.63 -22.24
C PHE A 475 29.56 14.04 -21.25
N ALA A 476 30.85 13.97 -21.59
CA ALA A 476 31.90 13.52 -20.68
C ALA A 476 31.98 14.41 -19.42
N ASP A 477 31.99 15.73 -19.61
CA ASP A 477 31.99 16.70 -18.51
C ASP A 477 30.72 16.57 -17.65
N PHE A 478 29.56 16.36 -18.28
CA PHE A 478 28.30 16.17 -17.56
C PHE A 478 28.28 14.88 -16.73
N PHE A 479 28.69 13.74 -17.28
CA PHE A 479 28.76 12.49 -16.52
C PHE A 479 29.83 12.54 -15.43
N SER A 480 30.97 13.17 -15.68
CA SER A 480 31.98 13.42 -14.64
C SER A 480 31.43 14.34 -13.55
N PHE A 481 30.62 15.34 -13.90
CA PHE A 481 29.95 16.19 -12.92
C PHE A 481 29.00 15.38 -12.05
N ILE A 482 28.19 14.48 -12.62
CA ILE A 482 27.29 13.59 -11.87
C ILE A 482 28.09 12.67 -10.93
N GLU A 483 29.15 12.03 -11.43
CA GLU A 483 29.96 11.11 -10.63
C GLU A 483 30.66 11.81 -9.44
N ASN A 484 31.00 13.10 -9.59
CA ASN A 484 31.69 13.87 -8.56
C ASN A 484 30.75 14.61 -7.60
N ASN A 485 29.49 14.88 -7.98
CA ASN A 485 28.57 15.73 -7.20
C ASN A 485 27.22 15.06 -6.91
N GLY A 486 27.04 13.81 -7.35
CA GLY A 486 25.85 13.02 -7.13
C GLY A 486 26.03 12.00 -6.00
N HIS A 487 24.93 11.68 -5.33
CA HIS A 487 24.83 10.60 -4.35
C HIS A 487 23.57 9.80 -4.56
N ASP A 488 23.60 8.54 -4.16
CA ASP A 488 22.41 7.70 -4.19
C ASP A 488 21.45 8.09 -3.05
N THR A 489 20.17 8.18 -3.40
CA THR A 489 19.09 8.41 -2.43
C THR A 489 19.07 7.33 -1.35
N VAL A 490 18.43 7.58 -0.19
CA VAL A 490 18.23 6.55 0.86
C VAL A 490 17.49 5.34 0.30
N TYR A 491 16.80 5.56 -0.82
CA TYR A 491 16.17 4.57 -1.63
C TYR A 491 17.12 4.07 -2.73
N ALA A 492 18.33 3.61 -2.39
CA ALA A 492 19.29 3.08 -3.37
C ALA A 492 18.66 2.04 -4.32
N ASP A 493 17.65 1.29 -3.84
CA ASP A 493 16.86 0.33 -4.61
C ASP A 493 15.95 0.97 -5.69
N ARG A 494 15.60 2.27 -5.56
CA ARG A 494 14.93 3.08 -6.61
C ARG A 494 15.89 3.47 -7.73
N LYS A 495 17.21 3.27 -7.55
CA LYS A 495 18.24 3.64 -8.54
C LYS A 495 18.12 5.11 -8.98
N ILE A 496 17.88 6.00 -8.02
CA ILE A 496 17.83 7.45 -8.25
C ILE A 496 19.05 8.05 -7.59
N SER A 497 19.86 8.74 -8.40
CA SER A 497 20.95 9.58 -7.91
C SER A 497 20.46 11.03 -7.85
N LEU A 498 20.69 11.68 -6.70
CA LEU A 498 20.48 13.11 -6.52
C LEU A 498 21.79 13.81 -6.80
N ILE A 499 21.73 14.89 -7.58
CA ILE A 499 22.89 15.70 -7.92
C ILE A 499 22.76 17.03 -7.19
N GLU A 500 23.73 17.32 -6.32
CA GLU A 500 23.82 18.61 -5.63
C GLU A 500 24.28 19.68 -6.64
N VAL A 501 23.39 20.61 -7.02
CA VAL A 501 23.74 21.70 -7.97
C VAL A 501 23.86 23.08 -7.31
N GLY A 502 23.55 23.18 -6.01
CA GLY A 502 23.60 24.41 -5.22
C GLY A 502 24.92 24.63 -4.46
N ALA A 503 24.93 25.63 -3.57
CA ALA A 503 26.12 25.99 -2.79
C ALA A 503 26.55 24.95 -1.74
N SER A 504 25.75 23.91 -1.49
CA SER A 504 26.10 22.77 -0.64
C SER A 504 27.34 22.02 -1.13
N ARG A 505 27.63 22.07 -2.44
CA ARG A 505 28.86 21.52 -3.05
C ARG A 505 30.14 22.20 -2.58
N PHE A 506 30.04 23.45 -2.11
CA PHE A 506 31.18 24.21 -1.60
C PHE A 506 31.41 23.97 -0.10
N ILE A 507 30.51 23.24 0.57
CA ILE A 507 30.74 22.79 1.94
C ILE A 507 31.80 21.71 1.90
N ARG A 508 32.92 21.97 2.58
CA ARG A 508 34.10 21.10 2.49
C ARG A 508 33.85 19.74 3.14
N GLU A 509 34.24 18.69 2.44
CA GLU A 509 34.16 17.33 2.93
C GLU A 509 35.36 16.96 3.82
N MET A 510 35.06 16.22 4.89
CA MET A 510 36.05 15.73 5.84
C MET A 510 35.84 14.24 6.09
N LYS A 511 36.93 13.47 6.12
CA LYS A 511 36.89 12.02 6.43
C LYS A 511 36.41 11.67 7.85
N SER A 512 36.30 12.65 8.75
CA SER A 512 35.97 12.41 10.16
C SER A 512 34.63 13.03 10.52
N VAL A 513 33.63 12.19 10.76
CA VAL A 513 32.30 12.58 11.26
C VAL A 513 32.39 13.37 12.58
N LYS A 514 33.34 13.04 13.46
CA LYS A 514 33.54 13.81 14.72
C LYS A 514 33.95 15.27 14.46
N LYS A 515 34.63 15.53 13.34
CA LYS A 515 35.10 16.87 12.98
C LYS A 515 34.09 17.64 12.13
N SER A 516 33.13 16.99 11.48
CA SER A 516 32.04 17.70 10.78
C SER A 516 31.17 18.45 11.77
N ASN A 517 30.62 19.58 11.34
CA ASN A 517 29.63 20.39 12.07
C ASN A 517 28.32 20.53 11.31
N VAL A 518 28.27 19.99 10.08
CA VAL A 518 27.08 19.84 9.26
C VAL A 518 26.82 18.34 9.02
N GLY A 519 25.55 17.95 9.05
CA GLY A 519 25.09 16.58 8.81
C GLY A 519 23.74 16.55 8.11
N SER A 520 23.31 15.37 7.65
CA SER A 520 21.95 15.17 7.17
C SER A 520 20.96 15.40 8.32
N ILE A 521 19.78 15.93 7.99
CA ILE A 521 18.64 16.03 8.91
C ILE A 521 18.23 14.67 9.48
N PHE A 522 18.48 13.59 8.74
CA PHE A 522 18.25 12.21 9.16
C PHE A 522 19.60 11.47 9.20
N PRO A 523 20.13 11.15 10.38
CA PRO A 523 21.43 10.50 10.49
C PRO A 523 21.36 9.10 9.85
N ARG A 524 22.07 8.90 8.74
CA ARG A 524 22.43 7.55 8.29
C ARG A 524 23.53 7.05 9.23
N GLU A 525 23.17 6.31 10.28
CA GLU A 525 24.19 5.58 11.02
C GLU A 525 24.89 4.60 10.07
N LYS A 526 26.20 4.44 10.22
CA LYS A 526 26.98 3.58 9.35
C LYS A 526 26.55 2.12 9.55
N GLY A 527 25.87 1.54 8.57
CA GLY A 527 25.24 0.21 8.67
C GLY A 527 23.76 0.22 9.07
N SER A 528 23.14 1.40 9.23
CA SER A 528 21.68 1.53 9.38
C SER A 528 21.01 1.22 8.04
N THR A 529 20.43 0.04 7.95
CA THR A 529 19.46 -0.30 6.90
C THR A 529 18.15 0.40 7.21
N MET A 530 17.50 0.98 6.19
CA MET A 530 16.13 1.48 6.31
C MET A 530 15.28 0.47 7.07
N PRO A 531 14.50 0.89 8.09
CA PRO A 531 13.68 -0.03 8.86
C PRO A 531 12.80 -0.88 7.94
N THR A 532 12.53 -2.11 8.38
CA THR A 532 11.65 -3.03 7.67
C THR A 532 10.29 -2.39 7.36
N TYR A 533 9.75 -1.63 8.32
CA TYR A 533 8.55 -0.80 8.16
C TYR A 533 8.78 0.59 8.78
N SER A 534 8.58 1.66 8.02
CA SER A 534 8.57 3.02 8.58
C SER A 534 7.82 4.03 7.69
N PRO A 535 6.56 4.37 8.00
CA PRO A 535 5.80 5.39 7.26
C PRO A 535 6.44 6.79 7.35
N VAL A 536 7.30 7.03 8.33
CA VAL A 536 8.12 8.26 8.41
C VAL A 536 9.14 8.28 7.27
N HIS A 537 9.84 7.17 7.01
CA HIS A 537 10.75 7.05 5.87
C HIS A 537 9.99 7.13 4.53
N GLU A 538 8.81 6.54 4.43
CA GLU A 538 7.98 6.62 3.22
C GLU A 538 7.59 8.05 2.86
N ARG A 539 7.17 8.85 3.85
CA ARG A 539 6.70 10.22 3.63
C ARG A 539 7.83 11.23 3.48
N TYR A 540 8.95 11.03 4.17
CA TYR A 540 9.99 12.06 4.31
C TYR A 540 11.33 11.70 3.69
N GLY A 541 11.56 10.51 3.11
CA GLY A 541 12.89 10.11 2.63
C GLY A 541 13.51 11.04 1.58
N ARG A 542 12.73 11.70 0.73
CA ARG A 542 13.29 12.75 -0.15
C ARG A 542 13.85 13.95 0.62
N LEU A 543 13.20 14.36 1.72
CA LEU A 543 13.76 15.38 2.61
C LEU A 543 15.04 14.88 3.28
N MET A 544 15.13 13.58 3.59
CA MET A 544 16.31 12.94 4.20
C MET A 544 17.56 13.01 3.34
N ASP A 545 17.43 13.14 2.02
CA ASP A 545 18.56 13.14 1.08
C ASP A 545 18.98 14.55 0.62
N VAL A 546 18.25 15.58 1.05
CA VAL A 546 18.47 16.96 0.58
C VAL A 546 18.71 17.92 1.74
N PHE A 547 18.14 17.72 2.93
CA PHE A 547 18.24 18.70 4.02
C PHE A 547 19.49 18.51 4.90
N LEU A 548 20.19 19.62 5.16
CA LEU A 548 21.37 19.71 6.02
C LEU A 548 21.06 20.47 7.31
N VAL A 549 21.63 20.00 8.42
CA VAL A 549 21.46 20.58 9.76
C VAL A 549 22.81 20.76 10.45
N ALA A 550 22.88 21.76 11.33
CA ALA A 550 24.00 21.91 12.25
C ALA A 550 24.00 20.78 13.30
N THR A 551 25.06 19.97 13.34
CA THR A 551 25.16 18.83 14.29
C THR A 551 25.66 19.24 15.67
N LYS A 552 26.19 20.46 15.79
CA LYS A 552 26.67 21.14 17.00
C LYS A 552 26.63 22.65 16.78
N ASP A 553 26.77 23.42 17.85
CA ASP A 553 26.86 24.88 17.74
C ASP A 553 28.10 25.28 16.90
N ILE A 554 27.91 26.23 15.98
CA ILE A 554 28.92 26.73 15.05
C ILE A 554 29.07 28.24 15.31
N ALA A 555 30.24 28.67 15.71
CA ALA A 555 30.49 30.08 16.01
C ALA A 555 30.67 30.90 14.72
N SER A 556 30.32 32.19 14.77
CA SER A 556 30.61 33.14 13.70
C SER A 556 32.09 33.08 13.27
N GLY A 557 32.33 33.10 11.95
CA GLY A 557 33.63 32.99 11.32
C GLY A 557 34.14 31.55 11.13
N GLN A 558 33.44 30.53 11.64
CA GLN A 558 33.81 29.13 11.41
C GLN A 558 33.40 28.64 10.02
N GLU A 559 34.15 27.65 9.52
CA GLU A 559 33.85 26.96 8.28
C GLU A 559 32.79 25.87 8.50
N LEU A 560 31.90 25.70 7.53
CA LEU A 560 31.01 24.55 7.46
C LEU A 560 31.77 23.35 6.88
N LEU A 561 31.70 22.23 7.61
CA LEU A 561 32.38 20.99 7.30
C LEU A 561 31.35 19.85 7.32
N LYS A 562 31.16 19.19 6.17
CA LYS A 562 30.32 18.00 6.05
C LYS A 562 31.16 16.73 6.07
N ALA A 563 30.57 15.64 6.55
CA ALA A 563 31.22 14.33 6.46
C ALA A 563 31.20 13.84 5.00
N ALA A 564 32.26 13.17 4.54
CA ALA A 564 32.29 12.60 3.19
C ALA A 564 31.22 11.49 2.99
N ASP A 565 30.84 10.80 4.06
CA ASP A 565 29.80 9.77 4.09
C ASP A 565 28.46 10.31 4.64
N ILE A 566 28.20 11.60 4.49
CA ILE A 566 26.96 12.25 5.00
C ILE A 566 25.68 11.61 4.44
N TRP A 567 25.75 11.15 3.19
CA TRP A 567 24.67 10.44 2.51
C TRP A 567 24.92 8.92 2.45
N GLY A 568 25.75 8.34 3.32
CA GLY A 568 25.99 6.90 3.41
C GLY A 568 27.11 6.41 2.52
#